data_AF-F0Y2L7-F1
#
_entry.id   AF-F0Y2L7-F1
#
_cell.length_a   1.000
_cell.length_b   1.000
_cell.length_c   1.000
_cell.angle_alpha   90.00
_cell.angle_beta   90.00
_cell.angle_gamma   90.00
#
_symmetry.space_group_name_H-M   'P 1'
#
loop_
_entity.id
_entity.type
_entity.pdbx_description
1 polymer ?
#
loop_
_entity_poly.entity_id
_entity_poly.type
_entity_poly.pdbx_seq_one_letter_code
_entity_poly.pdbx_strand_id
1 'polypeptide(L)'
;MNVQAFGRAVQAFGREHPFLFGSGGACVKTATCDVLVQCKVEGRDTIDAKRTAVFSTFGFLFLGCWQYTLFVKIFPRVFPNVERFAAAPLRDKLRDAAGLRAVAGQVAIENLGNNCILYFSCFYTVQTLYDGGAPLDGLRKFRRNFAEDVPSILALWVPVQTVNFAFSPLWLRVPVTTAASFFWTSFVSFSRGNNG
;
A
#
# COMPACT_ATOMS: atom_id res chain seq x y z
N MET A 1 1.47 -27.45 19.19
CA MET A 1 1.25 -26.00 19.40
C MET A 1 -0.15 -25.67 18.92
N ASN A 2 -1.05 -25.27 19.82
CA ASN A 2 -2.48 -25.17 19.53
C ASN A 2 -2.76 -23.94 18.63
N VAL A 3 -3.50 -24.10 17.53
CA VAL A 3 -3.76 -23.03 16.53
C VAL A 3 -4.33 -21.77 17.19
N GLN A 4 -5.15 -21.94 18.22
CA GLN A 4 -5.71 -20.84 19.01
C GLN A 4 -4.67 -20.13 19.91
N ALA A 5 -3.64 -20.84 20.39
CA ALA A 5 -2.56 -20.25 21.17
C ALA A 5 -1.61 -19.45 20.27
N PHE A 6 -1.31 -19.99 19.08
CA PHE A 6 -0.54 -19.28 18.07
C PHE A 6 -1.26 -18.00 17.60
N GLY A 7 -2.56 -18.08 17.29
CA GLY A 7 -3.36 -16.92 16.89
C GLY A 7 -3.37 -15.80 17.96
N ARG A 8 -3.47 -16.17 19.24
CA ARG A 8 -3.42 -15.20 20.34
C ARG A 8 -2.03 -14.57 20.51
N ALA A 9 -0.96 -15.34 20.35
CA ALA A 9 0.41 -14.82 20.41
C ALA A 9 0.70 -13.83 19.26
N VAL A 10 0.25 -14.16 18.04
CA VAL A 10 0.37 -13.25 16.88
C VAL A 10 -0.43 -11.96 17.10
N GLN A 11 -1.64 -12.05 17.65
CA GLN A 11 -2.42 -10.86 18.00
C GLN A 11 -1.77 -10.02 19.10
N ALA A 12 -1.20 -10.66 20.14
CA ALA A 12 -0.49 -9.96 21.20
C ALA A 12 0.74 -9.22 20.66
N PHE A 13 1.58 -9.91 19.89
CA PHE A 13 2.75 -9.32 19.24
C PHE A 13 2.38 -8.16 18.30
N GLY A 14 1.32 -8.32 17.51
CA GLY A 14 0.83 -7.26 16.63
C GLY A 14 0.31 -6.01 17.36
N ARG A 15 -0.19 -6.16 18.60
CA ARG A 15 -0.62 -5.03 19.45
C ARG A 15 0.55 -4.38 20.18
N GLU A 16 1.53 -5.17 20.60
CA GLU A 16 2.70 -4.70 21.35
C GLU A 16 3.76 -4.06 20.44
N HIS A 17 3.89 -4.57 19.21
CA HIS A 17 4.83 -4.07 18.20
C HIS A 17 4.15 -3.81 16.83
N PRO A 18 3.16 -2.90 16.78
CA PRO A 18 2.34 -2.66 15.58
C PRO A 18 3.15 -2.18 14.36
N PHE A 19 4.23 -1.43 14.59
CA PHE A 19 5.15 -1.01 13.53
C PHE A 19 5.93 -2.19 12.93
N LEU A 20 6.54 -3.04 13.77
CA LEU A 20 7.31 -4.18 13.29
C LEU A 20 6.41 -5.21 12.60
N PHE A 21 5.22 -5.44 13.15
CA PHE A 21 4.23 -6.32 12.55
C PHE A 21 3.75 -5.79 11.18
N GLY A 22 3.42 -4.49 11.09
CA GLY A 22 3.00 -3.86 9.84
C GLY A 22 4.09 -3.83 8.77
N SER A 23 5.27 -3.30 9.10
CA SER A 23 6.38 -3.16 8.16
C SER A 23 7.01 -4.49 7.76
N GLY A 24 7.15 -5.43 8.70
CA GLY A 24 7.62 -6.78 8.43
C GLY A 24 6.63 -7.55 7.56
N GLY A 25 5.33 -7.49 7.88
CA GLY A 25 4.28 -8.09 7.06
C GLY A 25 4.22 -7.51 5.65
N ALA A 26 4.38 -6.19 5.50
CA ALA A 26 4.43 -5.54 4.20
C ALA A 26 5.62 -6.01 3.35
N CYS A 27 6.82 -6.10 3.94
CA CYS A 27 8.03 -6.60 3.29
C CYS A 27 7.88 -8.05 2.80
N VAL A 28 7.45 -8.96 3.69
CA VAL A 28 7.27 -10.38 3.35
C VAL A 28 6.19 -10.54 2.27
N LYS A 29 5.09 -9.78 2.38
CA LYS A 29 4.02 -9.79 1.39
C LYS A 29 4.56 -9.40 0.00
N THR A 30 5.22 -8.26 -0.13
CA THR A 30 5.68 -7.78 -1.45
C THR A 30 6.72 -8.71 -2.05
N ALA A 31 7.62 -9.26 -1.23
CA ALA A 31 8.57 -10.30 -1.66
C ALA A 31 7.85 -11.54 -2.21
N THR A 32 6.85 -12.05 -1.47
CA THR A 32 6.10 -13.25 -1.86
C THR A 32 5.29 -13.02 -3.12
N CYS A 33 4.66 -11.83 -3.27
CA CYS A 33 3.91 -11.48 -4.47
C CYS A 33 4.79 -11.50 -5.71
N ASP A 34 5.98 -10.89 -5.61
CA ASP A 34 6.89 -10.82 -6.75
C ASP A 34 7.40 -12.21 -7.15
N VAL A 35 7.80 -13.04 -6.20
CA VAL A 35 8.20 -14.43 -6.46
C VAL A 35 7.07 -15.22 -7.12
N LEU A 36 5.82 -15.07 -6.66
CA LEU A 36 4.67 -15.73 -7.26
C LEU A 36 4.43 -15.27 -8.71
N VAL A 37 4.54 -13.97 -8.98
CA VAL A 37 4.41 -13.43 -10.34
C VAL A 37 5.50 -14.01 -11.24
N GLN A 38 6.76 -13.99 -10.80
CA GLN A 38 7.88 -14.53 -11.58
C GLN A 38 7.71 -16.02 -11.89
N CYS A 39 7.30 -16.83 -10.92
CA CYS A 39 7.19 -18.28 -11.11
C CYS A 39 5.88 -18.72 -11.78
N LYS A 40 4.75 -18.07 -11.51
CA LYS A 40 3.41 -18.54 -11.92
C LYS A 40 2.78 -17.74 -13.06
N VAL A 41 3.12 -16.46 -13.17
CA VAL A 41 2.56 -15.59 -14.23
C VAL A 41 3.55 -15.50 -15.39
N GLU A 42 4.83 -15.24 -15.09
CA GLU A 42 5.88 -15.13 -16.10
C GLU A 42 6.52 -16.48 -16.46
N GLY A 43 6.34 -17.51 -15.63
CA GLY A 43 6.87 -18.85 -15.89
C GLY A 43 8.40 -18.94 -15.90
N ARG A 44 9.10 -18.07 -15.16
CA ARG A 44 10.57 -18.09 -15.08
C ARG A 44 11.06 -19.31 -14.30
N ASP A 45 12.07 -20.00 -14.84
CA ASP A 45 12.76 -21.11 -14.17
C ASP A 45 13.69 -20.62 -13.03
N THR A 46 14.16 -19.37 -13.10
CA THR A 46 15.05 -18.76 -12.11
C THR A 46 14.46 -17.47 -11.55
N ILE A 47 14.50 -17.31 -10.23
CA ILE A 47 14.03 -16.11 -9.54
C ILE A 47 15.05 -14.98 -9.68
N ASP A 48 14.57 -13.83 -10.14
CA ASP A 48 15.30 -12.56 -10.09
C ASP A 48 15.31 -12.03 -8.65
N ALA A 49 16.40 -12.34 -7.94
CA ALA A 49 16.63 -11.91 -6.57
C ALA A 49 16.76 -10.39 -6.43
N LYS A 50 17.24 -9.70 -7.48
CA LYS A 50 17.40 -8.25 -7.50
C LYS A 50 16.03 -7.57 -7.53
N ARG A 51 15.14 -8.03 -8.41
CA ARG A 51 13.75 -7.58 -8.46
C ARG A 51 13.03 -7.85 -7.13
N THR A 52 13.19 -9.04 -6.58
CA THR A 52 12.60 -9.39 -5.28
C THR A 52 13.10 -8.46 -4.18
N ALA A 53 14.39 -8.10 -4.18
CA ALA A 53 14.97 -7.16 -3.22
C ALA A 53 14.42 -5.72 -3.36
N VAL A 54 14.17 -5.26 -4.60
CA VAL A 54 13.51 -3.97 -4.87
C VAL A 54 12.10 -3.96 -4.26
N PHE A 55 11.29 -4.98 -4.53
CA PHE A 55 9.92 -5.08 -3.99
C PHE A 55 9.89 -5.26 -2.48
N SER A 56 10.86 -5.98 -1.90
CA SER A 56 10.98 -6.16 -0.45
C SER A 56 11.35 -4.85 0.25
N THR A 57 12.37 -4.15 -0.26
CA THR A 57 12.84 -2.87 0.28
C THR A 57 11.77 -1.79 0.16
N PHE A 58 11.10 -1.72 -0.99
CA PHE A 58 9.98 -0.81 -1.19
C PHE A 58 8.79 -1.17 -0.28
N GLY A 59 8.48 -2.46 -0.12
CA GLY A 59 7.47 -2.96 0.82
C GLY A 59 7.75 -2.56 2.26
N PHE A 60 8.99 -2.67 2.71
CA PHE A 60 9.38 -2.29 4.06
C PHE A 60 9.33 -0.77 4.27
N LEU A 61 10.00 0.00 3.41
CA LEU A 61 10.16 1.44 3.61
C LEU A 61 8.89 2.23 3.31
N PHE A 62 8.24 1.93 2.19
CA PHE A 62 7.08 2.70 1.73
C PHE A 62 5.78 2.16 2.35
N LEU A 63 5.47 0.88 2.16
CA LEU A 63 4.22 0.30 2.66
C LEU A 63 4.25 0.08 4.18
N GLY A 64 5.42 -0.24 4.73
CA GLY A 64 5.64 -0.35 6.17
C GLY A 64 5.78 1.01 6.82
N CYS A 65 6.97 1.60 6.73
CA CYS A 65 7.34 2.76 7.54
C CYS A 65 6.54 4.02 7.23
N TRP A 66 6.44 4.39 5.96
CA TRP A 66 5.76 5.61 5.53
C TRP A 66 4.24 5.48 5.67
N GLN A 67 3.63 4.42 5.12
CA GLN A 67 2.18 4.21 5.22
C GLN A 67 1.70 4.05 6.66
N TYR A 68 2.46 3.37 7.53
CA TYR A 68 2.16 3.32 8.96
C TYR A 68 2.16 4.73 9.58
N THR A 69 3.15 5.54 9.26
CA THR A 69 3.22 6.93 9.75
C THR A 69 2.05 7.75 9.26
N LEU A 70 1.69 7.64 7.98
CA LEU A 70 0.58 8.38 7.39
C LEU A 70 -0.75 7.98 8.03
N PHE A 71 -1.05 6.69 8.14
CA PHE A 71 -2.34 6.22 8.64
C PHE A 71 -2.47 6.22 10.17
N VAL A 72 -1.41 5.94 10.92
CA VAL A 72 -1.47 5.81 12.38
C VAL A 72 -1.07 7.10 13.10
N LYS A 73 -0.17 7.91 12.51
CA LYS A 73 0.30 9.15 13.14
C LYS A 73 -0.35 10.39 12.51
N ILE A 74 -0.44 10.50 11.19
CA ILE A 74 -0.88 11.74 10.53
C ILE A 74 -2.41 11.81 10.46
N PHE A 75 -3.07 10.78 9.93
CA PHE A 75 -4.51 10.81 9.67
C PHE A 75 -5.38 11.02 10.92
N PRO A 76 -5.10 10.41 12.09
CA PRO A 76 -5.89 10.67 13.29
C PRO A 76 -5.75 12.11 13.80
N ARG A 77 -4.63 12.78 13.50
CA ARG A 77 -4.40 14.19 13.87
C ARG A 77 -5.09 15.15 12.91
N VAL A 78 -5.10 14.84 11.61
CA VAL A 78 -5.70 15.69 10.57
C VAL A 78 -7.22 15.51 10.52
N PHE A 79 -7.72 14.30 10.79
CA PHE A 79 -9.14 13.95 10.72
C PHE A 79 -9.64 13.34 12.03
N PRO A 80 -9.75 14.14 13.10
CA PRO A 80 -10.38 13.68 14.33
C PRO A 80 -11.85 13.30 14.02
N ASN A 81 -12.33 12.18 14.55
CA ASN A 81 -13.68 11.60 14.40
C ASN A 81 -13.92 10.61 13.23
N VAL A 82 -12.89 10.27 12.44
CA VAL A 82 -13.03 9.24 11.39
C VAL A 82 -13.47 7.89 11.95
N GLU A 83 -13.07 7.56 13.18
CA GLU A 83 -13.45 6.30 13.83
C GLU A 83 -14.94 6.26 14.15
N ARG A 84 -15.49 7.36 14.67
CA ARG A 84 -16.92 7.52 14.96
C ARG A 84 -17.74 7.44 13.67
N PHE A 85 -17.28 8.07 12.60
CA PHE A 85 -17.94 8.00 11.30
C PHE A 85 -17.91 6.59 10.71
N ALA A 86 -16.78 5.88 10.80
CA ALA A 86 -16.65 4.52 10.30
C ALA A 86 -17.62 3.54 10.98
N ALA A 87 -17.83 3.72 12.29
CA ALA A 87 -18.72 2.90 13.11
C ALA A 87 -20.22 3.28 13.01
N ALA A 88 -20.56 4.43 12.44
CA ALA A 88 -21.94 4.89 12.36
C ALA A 88 -22.81 4.05 11.40
N PRO A 89 -24.13 3.96 11.59
CA PRO A 89 -25.05 3.38 10.60
C PRO A 89 -25.07 4.16 9.28
N LEU A 90 -25.34 3.48 8.15
CA LEU A 90 -25.29 4.09 6.80
C LEU A 90 -26.16 5.36 6.67
N ARG A 91 -27.34 5.38 7.29
CA ARG A 91 -28.25 6.54 7.27
C ARG A 91 -27.66 7.77 7.96
N ASP A 92 -26.88 7.56 9.02
CA ASP A 92 -26.26 8.64 9.77
C ASP A 92 -24.98 9.13 9.08
N LYS A 93 -24.25 8.22 8.40
CA LYS A 93 -23.10 8.58 7.56
C LYS A 93 -23.47 9.56 6.44
N LEU A 94 -24.61 9.36 5.79
CA LEU A 94 -25.07 10.25 4.71
C LEU A 94 -25.45 11.65 5.20
N ARG A 95 -25.75 11.79 6.50
CA ARG A 95 -26.11 13.07 7.14
C ARG A 95 -24.94 13.73 7.85
N ASP A 96 -23.86 12.98 8.11
CA ASP A 96 -22.64 13.51 8.72
C ASP A 96 -21.70 14.11 7.66
N ALA A 97 -21.94 15.38 7.35
CA ALA A 97 -21.11 16.16 6.43
C ALA A 97 -19.65 16.29 6.90
N ALA A 98 -19.37 16.24 8.21
CA ALA A 98 -18.02 16.32 8.73
C ALA A 98 -17.26 15.02 8.46
N GLY A 99 -17.89 13.87 8.70
CA GLY A 99 -17.32 12.57 8.39
C GLY A 99 -17.14 12.31 6.90
N LEU A 100 -18.08 12.74 6.04
CA LEU A 100 -17.92 12.66 4.59
C LEU A 100 -16.74 13.51 4.09
N ARG A 101 -16.56 14.73 4.61
CA ARG A 101 -15.39 15.57 4.31
C ARG A 101 -14.09 14.93 4.78
N ALA A 102 -14.09 14.29 5.96
CA ALA A 102 -12.93 13.58 6.47
C ALA A 102 -12.55 12.36 5.61
N VAL A 103 -13.53 11.62 5.08
CA VAL A 103 -13.27 10.53 4.13
C VAL A 103 -12.74 11.09 2.81
N ALA A 104 -13.37 12.12 2.25
CA ALA A 104 -12.90 12.76 1.03
C ALA A 104 -11.47 13.31 1.18
N GLY A 105 -11.15 13.92 2.32
CA GLY A 105 -9.81 14.39 2.65
C GLY A 105 -8.78 13.27 2.75
N GLN A 106 -9.11 12.15 3.40
CA GLN A 106 -8.22 10.97 3.44
C GLN A 106 -7.98 10.39 2.04
N VAL A 107 -9.04 10.24 1.24
CA VAL A 107 -8.94 9.77 -0.14
C VAL A 107 -8.07 10.73 -0.97
N ALA A 108 -8.24 12.04 -0.83
CA ALA A 108 -7.46 13.03 -1.57
C ALA A 108 -5.97 12.98 -1.18
N ILE A 109 -5.64 12.98 0.13
CA ILE A 109 -4.25 12.94 0.58
C ILE A 109 -3.57 11.63 0.15
N GLU A 110 -4.26 10.50 0.30
CA GLU A 110 -3.67 9.21 -0.03
C GLU A 110 -3.59 8.96 -1.53
N ASN A 111 -4.59 9.36 -2.31
CA ASN A 111 -4.58 9.08 -3.75
C ASN A 111 -3.81 10.14 -4.52
N LEU A 112 -4.02 11.43 -4.25
CA LEU A 112 -3.38 12.52 -4.99
C LEU A 112 -1.99 12.86 -4.46
N GLY A 113 -1.78 12.78 -3.14
CA GLY A 113 -0.47 13.03 -2.54
C GLY A 113 0.38 11.77 -2.55
N ASN A 114 -0.07 10.73 -1.84
CA ASN A 114 0.75 9.56 -1.60
C ASN A 114 0.92 8.68 -2.86
N ASN A 115 -0.18 8.27 -3.49
CA ASN A 115 -0.14 7.36 -4.64
C ASN A 115 0.38 8.05 -5.92
N CYS A 116 -0.09 9.25 -6.25
CA CYS A 116 0.36 9.92 -7.48
C CYS A 116 1.81 10.38 -7.42
N ILE A 117 2.27 10.91 -6.28
CA ILE A 117 3.57 11.60 -6.20
C ILE A 117 4.60 10.71 -5.50
N LEU A 118 4.34 10.30 -4.27
CA LEU A 118 5.35 9.64 -3.44
C LEU A 118 5.59 8.19 -3.85
N TYR A 119 4.53 7.42 -4.14
CA TYR A 119 4.63 5.99 -4.47
C TYR A 119 5.52 5.77 -5.68
N PHE A 120 5.23 6.41 -6.81
CA PHE A 120 5.99 6.22 -8.04
C PHE A 120 7.38 6.84 -7.97
N SER A 121 7.54 8.02 -7.33
CA SER A 121 8.86 8.61 -7.14
C SER A 121 9.78 7.69 -6.34
N CYS A 122 9.30 7.17 -5.20
CA CYS A 122 10.07 6.23 -4.38
C CYS A 122 10.30 4.90 -5.11
N PHE A 123 9.30 4.36 -5.81
CA PHE A 123 9.44 3.10 -6.53
C PHE A 123 10.52 3.19 -7.63
N TYR A 124 10.44 4.20 -8.49
CA TYR A 124 11.42 4.36 -9.56
C TYR A 124 12.80 4.74 -9.03
N THR A 125 12.91 5.55 -7.97
CA THR A 125 14.20 5.82 -7.34
C THR A 125 14.84 4.56 -6.77
N VAL A 126 14.09 3.71 -6.05
CA VAL A 126 14.62 2.43 -5.55
C VAL A 126 15.02 1.52 -6.71
N GLN A 127 14.18 1.39 -7.74
CA GLN A 127 14.52 0.60 -8.92
C GLN A 127 15.84 1.06 -9.56
N THR A 128 15.98 2.37 -9.77
CA THR A 128 17.16 2.94 -10.45
C THR A 128 18.43 2.78 -9.63
N LEU A 129 18.34 2.87 -8.30
CA LEU A 129 19.46 2.60 -7.40
C LEU A 129 19.94 1.16 -7.50
N TYR A 130 19.03 0.18 -7.57
CA TYR A 130 19.40 -1.21 -7.78
C TYR A 130 19.99 -1.43 -9.18
N ASP A 131 19.53 -0.68 -10.19
CA ASP A 131 20.10 -0.69 -11.54
C ASP A 131 21.45 0.03 -11.67
N GLY A 132 22.00 0.56 -10.56
CA GLY A 132 23.29 1.24 -10.53
C GLY A 132 23.24 2.67 -11.07
N GLY A 133 22.05 3.21 -11.33
CA GLY A 133 21.83 4.57 -11.79
C GLY A 133 21.66 5.58 -10.65
N ALA A 134 21.58 6.86 -11.00
CA ALA A 134 21.39 7.91 -10.01
C ALA A 134 19.91 8.04 -9.58
N PRO A 135 19.61 8.45 -8.33
CA PRO A 135 18.23 8.70 -7.87
C PRO A 135 17.42 9.65 -8.75
N LEU A 136 18.10 10.64 -9.34
CA LEU A 136 17.53 11.62 -10.27
C LEU A 136 16.97 10.97 -11.54
N ASP A 137 17.56 9.88 -12.00
CA ASP A 137 17.09 9.18 -13.19
C ASP A 137 15.78 8.44 -12.92
N GLY A 138 15.56 7.97 -11.68
CA GLY A 138 14.27 7.47 -11.22
C GLY A 138 13.17 8.53 -11.26
N LEU A 139 13.46 9.77 -10.83
CA LEU A 139 12.51 10.89 -10.89
C LEU A 139 12.21 11.32 -12.33
N ARG A 140 13.20 11.26 -13.23
CA ARG A 140 13.00 11.51 -14.66
C ARG A 140 12.12 10.42 -15.30
N LYS A 141 12.34 9.15 -14.95
CA LYS A 141 11.52 8.01 -15.39
C LYS A 141 10.07 8.15 -14.91
N PHE A 142 9.88 8.53 -13.65
CA PHE A 142 8.57 8.88 -13.11
C PHE A 142 7.88 9.97 -13.93
N ARG A 143 8.56 11.11 -14.16
CA ARG A 143 7.98 12.23 -14.91
C ARG A 143 7.55 11.84 -16.33
N ARG A 144 8.30 10.96 -17.00
CA ARG A 144 7.97 10.46 -18.33
C ARG A 144 6.74 9.55 -18.33
N ASN A 145 6.63 8.66 -17.34
CA ASN A 145 5.55 7.69 -17.25
C ASN A 145 4.31 8.22 -16.50
N PHE A 146 4.38 9.45 -15.96
CA PHE A 146 3.35 10.06 -15.11
C PHE A 146 1.94 9.99 -15.74
N ALA A 147 1.83 10.30 -17.02
CA ALA A 147 0.54 10.36 -17.72
C ALA A 147 -0.15 9.00 -17.88
N GLU A 148 0.61 7.90 -17.82
CA GLU A 148 0.08 6.54 -17.89
C GLU A 148 -0.10 5.95 -16.49
N ASP A 149 0.90 6.14 -15.63
CA ASP A 149 0.97 5.55 -14.30
C ASP A 149 -0.07 6.13 -13.33
N VAL A 150 -0.30 7.45 -13.38
CA VAL A 150 -1.19 8.15 -12.44
C VAL A 150 -2.66 7.80 -12.68
N PRO A 151 -3.20 7.80 -13.92
CA PRO A 151 -4.56 7.35 -14.15
C PRO A 151 -4.78 5.90 -13.74
N SER A 152 -3.83 4.99 -14.01
CA SER A 152 -3.96 3.58 -13.63
C SER A 152 -4.00 3.37 -12.12
N ILE A 153 -3.14 4.06 -11.35
CA ILE A 153 -3.16 3.93 -9.88
C ILE A 153 -4.43 4.53 -9.30
N LEU A 154 -4.89 5.67 -9.82
CA LEU A 154 -6.11 6.32 -9.34
C LEU A 154 -7.36 5.51 -9.66
N ALA A 155 -7.43 4.92 -10.86
CA ALA A 155 -8.56 4.10 -11.28
C ALA A 155 -8.77 2.89 -10.36
N LEU A 156 -7.70 2.32 -9.80
CA LEU A 156 -7.80 1.23 -8.84
C LEU A 156 -8.00 1.74 -7.41
N TRP A 157 -7.16 2.68 -6.96
CA TRP A 157 -7.07 3.01 -5.54
C TRP A 157 -8.14 3.98 -5.06
N VAL A 158 -8.61 4.91 -5.88
CA VAL A 158 -9.70 5.82 -5.50
C VAL A 158 -10.97 5.05 -5.15
N PRO A 159 -11.51 4.12 -5.97
CA PRO A 159 -12.70 3.37 -5.60
C PRO A 159 -12.44 2.43 -4.42
N VAL A 160 -11.31 1.72 -4.40
CA VAL A 160 -10.96 0.82 -3.29
C VAL A 160 -10.91 1.58 -1.98
N GLN A 161 -10.22 2.72 -1.92
CA GLN A 161 -10.09 3.49 -0.68
C GLN A 161 -11.34 4.25 -0.29
N THR A 162 -12.12 4.72 -1.27
CA THR A 162 -13.43 5.32 -0.97
C THR A 162 -14.33 4.31 -0.27
N VAL A 163 -14.42 3.09 -0.80
CA VAL A 163 -15.17 2.01 -0.16
C VAL A 163 -14.55 1.64 1.19
N ASN A 164 -13.21 1.54 1.25
CA ASN A 164 -12.53 1.11 2.46
C ASN A 164 -12.69 2.11 3.62
N PHE A 165 -12.55 3.41 3.36
CA PHE A 165 -12.70 4.43 4.39
C PHE A 165 -14.16 4.70 4.74
N ALA A 166 -15.08 4.56 3.79
CA ALA A 166 -16.51 4.76 4.04
C ALA A 166 -17.16 3.59 4.79
N PHE A 167 -16.81 2.34 4.45
CA PHE A 167 -17.55 1.16 4.92
C PHE A 167 -16.75 0.22 5.82
N SER A 168 -15.42 0.15 5.68
CA SER A 168 -14.64 -0.83 6.44
C SER A 168 -14.32 -0.32 7.86
N PRO A 169 -14.57 -1.12 8.90
CA PRO A 169 -14.08 -0.84 10.24
C PRO A 169 -12.54 -0.83 10.26
N LEU A 170 -11.94 -0.10 11.21
CA LEU A 170 -10.48 0.14 11.27
C LEU A 170 -9.63 -1.12 11.11
N TRP A 171 -10.05 -2.23 11.74
CA TRP A 171 -9.36 -3.52 11.67
C TRP A 171 -9.42 -4.18 10.29
N LEU A 172 -10.47 -3.90 9.50
CA LEU A 172 -10.67 -4.46 8.16
C LEU A 172 -9.99 -3.61 7.07
N ARG A 173 -9.67 -2.36 7.37
CA ARG A 173 -9.03 -1.45 6.40
C ARG A 173 -7.70 -1.98 5.88
N VAL A 174 -6.85 -2.49 6.78
CA VAL A 174 -5.54 -3.04 6.43
C VAL A 174 -5.68 -4.32 5.59
N PRO A 175 -6.49 -5.33 5.95
CA PRO A 175 -6.78 -6.49 5.10
C PRO A 175 -7.30 -6.15 3.70
N VAL A 176 -8.27 -5.23 3.57
CA VAL A 176 -8.83 -4.83 2.27
C VAL A 176 -7.78 -4.17 1.39
N THR A 177 -7.01 -3.22 1.96
CA THR A 177 -5.88 -2.57 1.28
C THR A 177 -4.80 -3.59 0.90
N THR A 178 -4.57 -4.60 1.73
CA THR A 178 -3.57 -5.66 1.48
C THR A 178 -3.98 -6.56 0.33
N ALA A 179 -5.26 -6.94 0.25
CA ALA A 179 -5.81 -7.71 -0.87
C ALA A 179 -5.74 -6.91 -2.17
N ALA A 180 -6.18 -5.65 -2.18
CA ALA A 180 -6.07 -4.78 -3.35
C ALA A 180 -4.61 -4.54 -3.77
N SER A 181 -3.71 -4.39 -2.78
CA SER A 181 -2.26 -4.28 -3.02
C SER A 181 -1.70 -5.51 -3.70
N PHE A 182 -2.17 -6.71 -3.39
CA PHE A 182 -1.70 -7.93 -4.04
C PHE A 182 -1.95 -7.87 -5.56
N PHE A 183 -3.17 -7.48 -5.97
CA PHE A 183 -3.52 -7.31 -7.38
C PHE A 183 -2.73 -6.18 -8.04
N TRP A 184 -2.60 -5.03 -7.35
CA TRP A 184 -1.81 -3.90 -7.86
C TRP A 184 -0.33 -4.24 -8.04
N THR A 185 0.29 -4.85 -7.03
CA THR A 185 1.70 -5.27 -7.10
C THR A 185 1.88 -6.29 -8.22
N SER A 186 0.95 -7.22 -8.40
CA SER A 186 1.00 -8.19 -9.50
C SER A 186 0.91 -7.51 -10.87
N PHE A 187 -0.01 -6.55 -11.03
CA PHE A 187 -0.16 -5.75 -12.25
C PHE A 187 1.10 -4.94 -12.55
N VAL A 188 1.61 -4.17 -11.58
CA VAL A 188 2.82 -3.36 -11.73
C VAL A 188 4.03 -4.24 -12.04
N SER A 189 4.14 -5.39 -11.38
CA SER A 189 5.20 -6.35 -11.58
C SER A 189 5.15 -6.91 -13.01
N PHE A 190 3.97 -7.30 -13.53
CA PHE A 190 3.80 -7.73 -14.92
C PHE A 190 4.08 -6.61 -15.95
N SER A 191 3.44 -5.45 -15.81
CA SER A 191 3.58 -4.34 -16.77
C SER A 191 4.99 -3.76 -16.83
N ARG A 192 5.78 -3.86 -15.76
CA ARG A 192 7.13 -3.29 -15.68
C ARG A 192 8.25 -4.34 -15.70
N GLY A 193 7.94 -5.62 -15.52
CA GLY A 193 8.86 -6.73 -15.73
C GLY A 193 9.17 -7.02 -17.20
N ASN A 194 8.33 -6.51 -18.12
CA ASN A 194 8.46 -6.70 -19.56
C ASN A 194 9.25 -5.59 -20.30
N ASN A 195 9.76 -4.58 -19.57
CA ASN A 195 10.58 -3.48 -20.12
C ASN A 195 12.05 -3.54 -19.65
N GLY A 196 12.52 -4.75 -19.33
CA GLY A 196 13.93 -5.05 -19.05
C GLY A 196 14.53 -5.86 -20.19
#